data_AF-A0A5M9N550-F1
#
_entry.id   AF-A0A5M9N550-F1
#
_cell.length_a   1.000
_cell.length_b   1.000
_cell.length_c   1.000
_cell.angle_alpha   90.00
_cell.angle_beta   90.00
_cell.angle_gamma   90.00
#
_symmetry.space_group_name_H-M   'P 1'
#
loop_
_entity.id
_entity.type
_entity.pdbx_description
1 polymer ?
#
loop_
_entity_poly.entity_id
_entity_poly.type
_entity_poly.pdbx_seq_one_letter_code
_entity_poly.pdbx_strand_id
1 'polypeptide(L)'
;MPAPTALRRNDEPMVDFNTGTVVQEPEDECILDLDATPAPIQLTADSQPQNLVHIQTRKIPIPPHRFSPIKAEWPKIYPPLCEHLKLQVRMNIKNKSVELRSSRFTTDTGALQKGEDFVRALAYGFDVEDAIALLRLDDLFIESFEIKDVKASLQGGSPGARDWTYCR
;
A
#
# COMPACT_ATOMS: atom_id res chain seq x y z
N MET A 1 -39.49 -28.00 51.23
CA MET A 1 -38.67 -28.87 50.35
C MET A 1 -39.52 -29.21 49.13
N PRO A 2 -38.99 -29.27 47.90
CA PRO A 2 -37.76 -29.97 47.52
C PRO A 2 -36.77 -29.18 46.63
N ALA A 3 -35.53 -29.67 46.57
CA ALA A 3 -34.48 -29.34 45.61
C ALA A 3 -34.50 -30.37 44.45
N PRO A 4 -33.41 -30.52 43.67
CA PRO A 4 -32.93 -29.73 42.54
C PRO A 4 -33.18 -30.48 41.20
N THR A 5 -32.97 -29.84 40.04
CA THR A 5 -32.97 -30.55 38.75
C THR A 5 -31.64 -30.36 38.04
N ALA A 6 -30.86 -31.43 38.01
CA ALA A 6 -29.72 -31.63 37.14
C ALA A 6 -30.18 -32.30 35.85
N LEU A 7 -29.82 -31.76 34.68
CA LEU A 7 -29.77 -32.47 33.40
C LEU A 7 -28.57 -31.90 32.61
N ARG A 8 -27.47 -32.65 32.59
CA ARG A 8 -27.07 -33.64 31.57
C ARG A 8 -26.29 -33.01 30.41
N ARG A 9 -24.97 -33.12 30.58
CA ARG A 9 -23.95 -33.23 29.54
C ARG A 9 -24.19 -34.54 28.77
N ASN A 10 -24.13 -34.50 27.43
CA ASN A 10 -23.99 -35.58 26.45
C ASN A 10 -23.59 -34.85 25.13
N ASP A 11 -22.38 -34.94 24.55
CA ASP A 11 -21.69 -36.10 23.92
C ASP A 11 -22.63 -36.83 22.92
N GLU A 12 -22.40 -36.99 21.61
CA GLU A 12 -21.34 -36.80 20.59
C GLU A 12 -22.08 -36.89 19.20
N PRO A 13 -21.61 -37.46 18.04
CA PRO A 13 -20.27 -37.76 17.49
C PRO A 13 -20.12 -37.52 15.96
N MET A 14 -18.88 -37.72 15.47
CA MET A 14 -18.41 -38.41 14.23
C MET A 14 -17.20 -37.68 13.66
N VAL A 15 -15.96 -38.17 13.80
CA VAL A 15 -15.29 -39.31 13.09
C VAL A 15 -15.43 -39.19 11.57
N ASP A 16 -14.35 -39.17 10.79
CA ASP A 16 -13.39 -40.25 10.52
C ASP A 16 -12.16 -39.66 9.77
N PHE A 17 -11.01 -40.28 9.51
CA PHE A 17 -10.25 -41.47 9.96
C PHE A 17 -9.14 -41.62 8.89
N ASN A 18 -8.07 -42.38 9.19
CA ASN A 18 -7.00 -42.88 8.28
C ASN A 18 -5.83 -41.93 8.00
N THR A 19 -4.52 -42.18 8.23
CA THR A 19 -3.63 -43.28 8.71
C THR A 19 -2.22 -42.64 8.74
N GLY A 20 -1.26 -42.93 9.62
CA GLY A 20 -1.09 -43.98 10.61
C GLY A 20 0.18 -43.80 11.44
N THR A 21 0.16 -44.52 12.55
CA THR A 21 1.13 -44.93 13.57
C THR A 21 2.62 -45.02 13.16
N VAL A 22 3.53 -44.60 14.07
CA VAL A 22 4.47 -45.47 14.83
C VAL A 22 5.19 -44.64 15.90
N VAL A 23 5.00 -45.05 17.14
CA VAL A 23 5.80 -44.71 18.33
C VAL A 23 7.08 -45.54 18.30
N GLN A 24 8.25 -44.94 18.51
CA GLN A 24 9.37 -45.64 19.15
C GLN A 24 10.45 -44.66 19.62
N GLU A 25 10.50 -44.44 20.94
CA GLU A 25 11.79 -44.35 21.64
C GLU A 25 12.45 -45.73 21.56
N PRO A 26 13.75 -45.79 21.28
CA PRO A 26 14.62 -46.61 22.11
C PRO A 26 15.90 -45.86 22.49
N GLU A 27 16.07 -45.75 23.81
CA GLU A 27 17.34 -45.89 24.49
C GLU A 27 18.06 -47.17 24.02
N ASP A 28 19.30 -47.04 23.53
CA ASP A 28 20.40 -48.00 23.74
C ASP A 28 21.71 -47.44 23.14
N GLU A 29 22.77 -47.66 23.89
CA GLU A 29 24.05 -46.95 23.86
C GLU A 29 24.95 -47.26 22.65
N CYS A 30 25.69 -46.25 22.18
CA CYS A 30 27.00 -46.47 21.54
C CYS A 30 28.04 -45.52 22.14
N ILE A 31 28.86 -46.09 23.02
CA ILE A 31 30.07 -45.50 23.61
C ILE A 31 31.23 -45.62 22.59
N LEU A 32 32.23 -44.73 22.73
CA LEU A 32 33.57 -44.61 22.08
C LEU A 32 33.56 -43.71 20.82
N ASP A 33 34.16 -42.52 20.76
CA ASP A 33 35.51 -42.12 21.22
C ASP A 33 35.64 -40.61 21.52
N LEU A 34 36.57 -40.34 22.43
CA LEU A 34 36.96 -39.03 22.95
C LEU A 34 38.09 -38.45 22.08
N ASP A 35 37.75 -37.67 21.04
CA ASP A 35 38.56 -36.60 20.38
C ASP A 35 38.14 -36.39 18.91
N ALA A 36 37.37 -35.33 18.61
CA ALA A 36 37.37 -34.66 17.30
C ALA A 36 36.44 -33.42 17.32
N THR A 37 37.08 -32.26 17.34
CA THR A 37 36.66 -30.91 16.89
C THR A 37 35.20 -30.72 16.39
N PRO A 38 34.40 -29.80 16.96
CA PRO A 38 33.07 -29.50 16.45
C PRO A 38 33.13 -28.80 15.09
N ALA A 39 32.76 -29.52 14.02
CA ALA A 39 32.50 -28.93 12.72
C ALA A 39 31.19 -28.12 12.77
N PRO A 40 31.16 -26.91 12.19
CA PRO A 40 29.98 -26.05 12.25
C PRO A 40 28.85 -26.60 11.39
N ILE A 41 27.66 -26.66 11.98
CA ILE A 41 26.39 -26.99 11.33
C ILE A 41 26.13 -25.96 10.22
N GLN A 42 26.31 -26.35 8.96
CA GLN A 42 25.92 -25.52 7.82
C GLN A 42 24.40 -25.58 7.65
N LEU A 43 23.72 -24.54 8.13
CA LEU A 43 22.31 -24.28 7.83
C LEU A 43 22.19 -23.97 6.34
N THR A 44 21.70 -24.93 5.55
CA THR A 44 21.30 -24.70 4.17
C THR A 44 20.09 -23.77 4.16
N ALA A 45 20.32 -22.51 3.80
CA ALA A 45 19.29 -21.50 3.63
C ALA A 45 18.41 -21.84 2.41
N ASP A 46 17.24 -22.44 2.68
CA ASP A 46 16.15 -22.63 1.73
C ASP A 46 15.66 -21.24 1.26
N SER A 47 16.30 -20.75 0.20
CA SER A 47 16.04 -19.43 -0.38
C SER A 47 14.84 -19.51 -1.30
N GLN A 48 13.66 -19.66 -0.71
CA GLN A 48 12.41 -19.38 -1.40
C GLN A 48 12.42 -17.89 -1.82
N PRO A 49 12.21 -17.55 -3.11
CA PRO A 49 12.06 -16.16 -3.51
C PRO A 49 10.75 -15.63 -2.96
N GLN A 50 10.77 -15.10 -1.72
CA GLN A 50 9.67 -14.33 -1.19
C GLN A 50 9.48 -13.15 -2.14
N ASN A 51 8.38 -13.17 -2.90
CA ASN A 51 7.93 -12.05 -3.70
C ASN A 51 7.64 -10.89 -2.73
N LEU A 52 8.68 -10.10 -2.40
CA LEU A 52 8.55 -8.91 -1.59
C LEU A 52 7.77 -7.90 -2.43
N VAL A 53 6.45 -7.92 -2.29
CA VAL A 53 5.59 -6.84 -2.75
C VAL A 53 6.05 -5.59 -2.02
N HIS A 54 6.78 -4.72 -2.71
CA HIS A 54 7.26 -3.47 -2.15
C HIS A 54 6.06 -2.56 -1.86
N ILE A 55 5.69 -2.46 -0.58
CA ILE A 55 4.58 -1.64 -0.13
C ILE A 55 5.03 -0.18 -0.16
N GLN A 56 4.55 0.55 -1.16
CA GLN A 56 4.78 1.98 -1.28
C GLN A 56 3.69 2.74 -0.55
N THR A 57 4.10 3.76 0.20
CA THR A 57 3.21 4.69 0.87
C THR A 57 3.47 6.10 0.38
N ARG A 58 2.39 6.87 0.22
CA ARG A 58 2.47 8.26 -0.20
C ARG A 58 1.52 9.09 0.62
N LYS A 59 1.99 10.27 1.03
CA LYS A 59 1.22 11.22 1.83
C LYS A 59 1.05 12.52 1.05
N ILE A 60 -0.21 12.95 0.91
CA ILE A 60 -0.56 14.20 0.24
C ILE A 60 -1.08 15.18 1.30
N PRO A 61 -0.44 16.34 1.48
CA PRO A 61 -0.96 17.40 2.34
C PRO A 61 -2.12 18.11 1.65
N ILE A 62 -3.19 18.39 2.40
CA ILE A 62 -4.37 19.10 1.89
C ILE A 62 -4.40 20.53 2.48
N PRO A 63 -4.60 21.57 1.64
CA PRO A 63 -4.78 22.93 2.13
C PRO A 63 -5.93 23.05 3.14
N PRO A 64 -5.78 23.86 4.19
CA PRO A 64 -6.75 23.92 5.28
C PRO A 64 -8.14 24.41 4.84
N HIS A 65 -8.22 25.27 3.82
CA HIS A 65 -9.47 25.81 3.28
C HIS A 65 -10.27 24.77 2.47
N ARG A 66 -9.61 23.73 1.93
CA ARG A 66 -10.25 22.62 1.19
C ARG A 66 -10.51 21.39 2.05
N PHE A 67 -10.02 21.35 3.28
CA PHE A 67 -10.17 20.18 4.15
C PHE A 67 -11.63 19.92 4.54
N SER A 68 -12.44 20.96 4.75
CA SER A 68 -13.87 20.83 5.11
C SER A 68 -14.72 20.15 4.02
N PRO A 69 -14.68 20.59 2.73
CA PRO A 69 -15.43 19.92 1.68
C PRO A 69 -14.95 18.48 1.44
N ILE A 70 -13.63 18.23 1.44
CA ILE A 70 -13.06 16.88 1.26
C ILE A 70 -13.53 15.94 2.38
N LYS A 71 -13.65 16.43 3.62
CA LYS A 71 -14.17 15.63 4.73
C LYS A 71 -15.66 15.30 4.56
N ALA A 72 -16.46 16.23 4.06
CA ALA A 72 -17.90 16.03 3.84
C ALA A 72 -18.16 15.03 2.70
N GLU A 73 -17.36 15.08 1.65
CA GLU A 73 -17.51 14.26 0.44
C GLU A 73 -16.61 13.02 0.45
N TRP A 74 -15.87 12.78 1.54
CA TRP A 74 -15.05 11.58 1.73
C TRP A 74 -15.73 10.26 1.34
N PRO A 75 -17.03 10.01 1.66
CA PRO A 75 -17.69 8.78 1.24
C PRO A 75 -17.82 8.58 -0.27
N LYS A 76 -17.71 9.65 -1.06
CA LYS A 76 -17.68 9.59 -2.53
C LYS A 76 -16.26 9.44 -3.08
N ILE A 77 -15.26 9.90 -2.33
CA ILE A 77 -13.85 9.94 -2.74
C ILE A 77 -13.17 8.58 -2.59
N TYR A 78 -13.40 7.84 -1.50
CA TYR A 78 -12.71 6.57 -1.26
C TYR A 78 -13.16 5.41 -2.16
N PRO A 79 -14.45 5.25 -2.55
CA PRO A 79 -14.89 4.15 -3.41
C PRO A 79 -14.13 4.05 -4.74
N PRO A 80 -14.00 5.13 -5.55
CA PRO A 80 -13.29 5.04 -6.83
C PRO A 80 -11.81 4.70 -6.65
N LEU A 81 -11.16 5.15 -5.58
CA LEU A 81 -9.76 4.80 -5.29
C LEU A 81 -9.59 3.31 -4.93
N CYS A 82 -10.52 2.76 -4.13
CA CYS A 82 -10.48 1.37 -3.73
C CYS A 82 -10.90 0.41 -4.85
N GLU A 83 -11.88 0.79 -5.68
CA GLU A 83 -12.42 -0.07 -6.73
C GLU A 83 -11.51 -0.12 -7.96
N HIS A 84 -11.08 1.03 -8.47
CA HIS A 84 -10.28 1.09 -9.69
C HIS A 84 -8.80 0.74 -9.46
N LEU A 85 -8.22 1.25 -8.36
CA LEU A 85 -6.76 1.15 -8.10
C LEU A 85 -6.43 0.11 -7.01
N LYS A 86 -7.42 -0.36 -6.24
CA LYS A 86 -7.25 -1.31 -5.12
C LYS A 86 -6.23 -0.84 -4.09
N LEU A 87 -6.11 0.47 -3.91
CA LEU A 87 -5.25 1.10 -2.92
C LEU A 87 -5.93 1.16 -1.56
N GLN A 88 -5.12 1.09 -0.51
CA GLN A 88 -5.58 1.41 0.84
C GLN A 88 -5.48 2.92 1.06
N VAL A 89 -6.58 3.54 1.47
CA VAL A 89 -6.67 5.00 1.63
C VAL A 89 -7.09 5.33 3.05
N ARG A 90 -6.39 6.29 3.68
CA ARG A 90 -6.73 6.80 5.01
C ARG A 90 -6.59 8.32 5.07
N MET A 91 -7.59 8.99 5.63
CA MET A 91 -7.52 10.42 5.91
C MET A 91 -7.02 10.66 7.34
N ASN A 92 -5.95 11.45 7.47
CA ASN A 92 -5.41 11.89 8.75
C ASN A 92 -5.94 13.30 9.08
N ILE A 93 -6.87 13.36 10.02
CA ILE A 93 -7.57 14.61 10.38
C ILE A 93 -6.65 15.60 11.10
N LYS A 94 -5.69 15.11 11.90
CA LYS A 94 -4.78 15.95 12.69
C LYS A 94 -3.78 16.69 11.79
N ASN A 95 -3.16 15.95 10.87
CA ASN A 95 -2.18 16.48 9.94
C ASN A 95 -2.78 16.99 8.63
N LYS A 96 -4.11 16.99 8.49
CA LYS A 96 -4.85 17.37 7.27
C LYS A 96 -4.23 16.78 6.01
N SER A 97 -3.93 15.49 6.05
CA SER A 97 -3.23 14.78 4.97
C SER A 97 -3.96 13.50 4.63
N VAL A 98 -3.90 13.10 3.37
CA VAL A 98 -4.38 11.80 2.90
C VAL A 98 -3.18 10.88 2.70
N GLU A 99 -3.27 9.69 3.27
CA GLU A 99 -2.27 8.63 3.19
C GLU A 99 -2.78 7.54 2.24
N LEU A 100 -2.00 7.24 1.22
CA LEU A 100 -2.23 6.17 0.25
C LEU A 100 -1.20 5.07 0.50
N ARG A 101 -1.62 3.82 0.40
CA ARG A 101 -0.77 2.65 0.56
C ARG A 101 -1.09 1.61 -0.51
N SER A 102 -0.06 1.12 -1.19
CA SER A 102 -0.24 0.00 -2.13
C SER A 102 -0.55 -1.29 -1.39
N SER A 103 -1.44 -2.08 -1.96
CA SER A 103 -1.82 -3.40 -1.43
C SER A 103 -1.33 -4.49 -2.37
N ARG A 104 -1.34 -5.74 -1.91
CA ARG A 104 -1.06 -6.92 -2.75
C ARG A 104 -2.01 -7.09 -3.94
N PHE A 105 -3.14 -6.40 -3.92
CA PHE A 105 -4.15 -6.42 -4.98
C PHE A 105 -3.93 -5.34 -6.04
N THR A 106 -3.05 -4.38 -5.78
CA THR A 106 -2.70 -3.33 -6.74
C THR A 106 -1.82 -3.93 -7.83
N THR A 107 -2.35 -4.04 -9.04
CA THR A 107 -1.67 -4.66 -10.19
C THR A 107 -0.80 -3.68 -10.97
N ASP A 108 -1.13 -2.39 -10.92
CA ASP A 108 -0.49 -1.35 -11.73
C ASP A 108 0.53 -0.54 -10.92
N THR A 109 1.72 -0.36 -11.47
CA THR A 109 2.82 0.38 -10.82
C THR A 109 2.56 1.89 -10.76
N GLY A 110 1.82 2.44 -11.72
CA GLY A 110 1.39 3.83 -11.79
C GLY A 110 0.13 4.15 -10.97
N ALA A 111 -0.51 3.15 -10.36
CA ALA A 111 -1.74 3.35 -9.59
C ALA A 111 -1.57 4.37 -8.46
N LEU A 112 -0.41 4.38 -7.80
CA LEU A 112 -0.12 5.32 -6.72
C LEU A 112 0.02 6.76 -7.24
N GLN A 113 0.49 6.93 -8.49
CA GLN A 113 0.55 8.22 -9.17
C GLN A 113 -0.84 8.74 -9.50
N LYS A 114 -1.66 7.93 -10.17
CA LYS A 114 -3.06 8.29 -10.47
C LYS A 114 -3.85 8.63 -9.20
N GLY A 115 -3.68 7.85 -8.13
CA GLY A 115 -4.31 8.12 -6.83
C GLY A 115 -3.80 9.40 -6.16
N GLU A 116 -2.53 9.76 -6.35
CA GLU A 116 -2.00 11.04 -5.89
C GLU A 116 -2.60 12.19 -6.70
N ASP A 117 -2.60 12.10 -8.03
CA ASP A 117 -3.09 13.13 -8.93
C ASP A 117 -4.59 13.39 -8.69
N PHE A 118 -5.37 12.35 -8.44
CA PHE A 118 -6.77 12.45 -7.99
C PHE A 118 -6.92 13.26 -6.70
N VAL A 119 -6.12 12.97 -5.67
CA VAL A 119 -6.18 13.70 -4.39
C VAL A 119 -5.68 15.15 -4.54
N ARG A 120 -4.67 15.39 -5.37
CA ARG A 120 -4.19 16.74 -5.69
C ARG A 120 -5.24 17.55 -6.46
N ALA A 121 -5.98 16.94 -7.39
CA ALA A 121 -7.09 17.56 -8.10
C ALA A 121 -8.13 18.13 -7.11
N LEU A 122 -8.54 17.31 -6.14
CA LEU A 122 -9.49 17.72 -5.10
C LEU A 122 -8.94 18.86 -4.24
N ALA A 123 -7.62 18.88 -4.00
CA ALA A 123 -6.95 19.98 -3.30
C ALA A 123 -6.94 21.28 -4.12
N TYR A 124 -6.91 21.21 -5.45
CA TYR A 124 -6.93 22.38 -6.34
C TYR A 124 -8.31 22.99 -6.56
N GLY A 125 -9.38 22.29 -6.19
CA GLY A 125 -10.73 22.84 -6.33
C GLY A 125 -11.68 22.03 -7.20
N PHE A 126 -11.18 20.98 -7.88
CA PHE A 126 -12.01 20.15 -8.75
C PHE A 126 -13.16 19.49 -7.98
N ASP A 127 -14.26 19.25 -8.69
CA ASP A 127 -15.36 18.43 -8.20
C ASP A 127 -14.91 16.96 -8.12
N VAL A 128 -15.60 16.17 -7.30
CA VAL A 128 -15.37 14.74 -7.17
C VAL A 128 -15.67 14.02 -8.49
N GLU A 129 -16.72 14.42 -9.20
CA GLU A 129 -17.10 13.82 -10.48
C GLU A 129 -16.03 14.06 -11.57
N ASP A 130 -15.50 15.28 -11.62
CA ASP A 130 -14.41 15.63 -12.55
C ASP A 130 -13.11 14.88 -12.20
N ALA A 131 -12.83 14.73 -10.90
CA ALA A 131 -11.68 13.97 -10.45
C ALA A 131 -11.80 12.48 -10.83
N ILE A 132 -13.01 11.90 -10.82
CA ILE A 132 -13.22 10.50 -11.26
C ILE A 132 -12.86 10.32 -12.74
N ALA A 133 -13.04 11.35 -13.57
CA ALA A 133 -12.65 11.28 -14.98
C ALA A 133 -11.14 11.03 -15.16
N LEU A 134 -10.29 11.59 -14.29
CA LEU A 134 -8.84 11.37 -14.29
C LEU A 134 -8.45 9.92 -14.01
N LEU A 135 -9.29 9.17 -13.29
CA LEU A 135 -9.06 7.75 -13.03
C LEU A 135 -9.52 6.86 -14.19
N ARG A 136 -10.43 7.36 -15.03
CA ARG A 136 -10.99 6.63 -16.18
C ARG A 136 -10.19 6.87 -17.46
N LEU A 137 -9.66 8.08 -17.64
CA LEU A 137 -8.94 8.52 -18.83
C LEU A 137 -7.50 8.87 -18.48
N ASP A 138 -6.56 8.05 -18.94
CA ASP A 138 -5.13 8.19 -18.62
C ASP A 138 -4.42 9.34 -19.37
N ASP A 139 -5.07 9.91 -20.39
CA ASP A 139 -4.51 11.00 -21.20
C ASP A 139 -4.79 12.39 -20.61
N LEU A 140 -5.52 12.48 -19.48
CA LEU A 140 -5.83 13.75 -18.84
C LEU A 140 -4.79 14.07 -17.76
N PHE A 141 -4.14 15.22 -17.89
CA PHE A 141 -3.15 15.72 -16.93
C PHE A 141 -3.61 17.03 -16.28
N ILE A 142 -3.16 17.26 -15.05
CA ILE A 142 -3.39 18.51 -14.32
C ILE A 142 -2.09 19.28 -14.26
N GLU A 143 -2.13 20.52 -14.74
CA GLU A 143 -1.01 21.46 -14.67
C GLU A 143 -1.43 22.72 -13.91
N SER A 144 -0.62 23.15 -12.95
CA SER A 144 -0.83 24.39 -12.22
C SER A 144 0.16 25.43 -12.72
N PHE A 145 -0.33 26.57 -13.22
CA PHE A 145 0.51 27.70 -13.62
C PHE A 145 0.35 28.85 -12.63
N GLU A 146 1.45 29.54 -12.30
CA GLU A 146 1.37 30.83 -11.63
C GLU A 146 1.18 31.93 -12.68
N ILE A 147 0.28 32.88 -12.42
CA ILE A 147 -0.05 33.97 -13.35
C ILE A 147 1.19 34.76 -13.80
N LYS A 148 2.24 34.81 -12.97
CA LYS A 148 3.50 35.48 -13.29
C LYS A 148 4.26 34.84 -14.45
N ASP A 149 4.10 33.53 -14.64
CA ASP A 149 4.79 32.78 -15.70
C ASP A 149 4.18 33.06 -17.10
N VAL A 150 2.87 33.31 -17.14
CA VAL A 150 2.13 33.69 -18.36
C VAL A 150 2.68 34.99 -18.99
N LYS A 151 3.20 35.91 -18.16
CA LYS A 151 3.77 37.16 -18.67
C LYS A 151 5.15 36.94 -19.31
N ALA A 152 5.93 35.98 -18.82
CA ALA A 152 7.24 35.66 -19.40
C ALA A 152 7.11 34.89 -20.73
N SER A 153 6.09 34.05 -20.88
CA SER A 153 5.86 33.30 -22.12
C SER A 153 5.24 34.13 -23.25
N LEU A 154 4.37 35.09 -22.93
CA LEU A 154 3.74 35.98 -23.93
C LEU A 154 4.63 37.16 -24.33
N GLN A 155 5.54 37.60 -23.46
CA GLN A 155 6.46 38.69 -23.73
C GLN A 155 7.76 38.07 -24.25
N GLY A 156 7.78 37.75 -25.55
CA GLY A 156 8.86 37.07 -26.28
C GLY A 156 10.22 37.79 -26.21
N GLY A 157 10.85 37.75 -25.05
CA GLY A 157 12.16 38.28 -24.77
C GLY A 157 13.03 37.16 -24.24
N SER A 158 13.68 36.43 -25.14
CA SER A 158 14.83 35.60 -24.79
C SER A 158 15.91 36.55 -24.25
N PRO A 159 16.23 36.55 -22.93
CA PRO A 159 17.31 37.37 -22.42
C PRO A 159 18.61 36.62 -22.70
N GLY A 160 19.26 37.00 -23.80
CA GLY A 160 20.70 36.83 -23.94
C GLY A 160 21.19 35.49 -24.48
N ALA A 161 20.98 35.25 -25.78
CA ALA A 161 22.04 34.66 -26.60
C ALA A 161 23.16 35.71 -26.76
N ARG A 162 24.00 35.86 -25.73
CA ARG A 162 25.36 36.43 -25.79
C ARG A 162 26.22 35.28 -25.23
N ASP A 163 27.11 34.60 -25.91
CA ASP A 163 28.04 34.96 -26.96
C ASP A 163 28.21 33.73 -27.87
N TRP A 164 28.08 33.91 -29.18
CA TRP A 164 28.81 33.06 -30.12
C TRP A 164 30.22 33.63 -30.17
N THR A 165 31.10 33.12 -29.31
CA THR A 165 32.52 33.50 -29.33
C THR A 165 33.09 33.16 -30.71
N TYR A 166 33.62 34.18 -31.37
CA TYR A 166 34.16 34.18 -32.71
C TYR A 166 35.30 33.15 -32.86
N CYS A 167 35.28 32.34 -33.93
CA CYS A 167 36.43 31.55 -34.36
C CYS A 167 37.57 32.50 -34.79
N ARG A 168 38.70 32.47 -34.07
CA ARG A 168 39.99 32.90 -34.59
C ARG A 168 41.11 32.07 -34.00
#